data_AF-A0A819U0E2-F1
#
_entry.id   AF-A0A819U0E2-F1
#
_cell.length_a   1.000
_cell.length_b   1.000
_cell.length_c   1.000
_cell.angle_alpha   90.00
_cell.angle_beta   90.00
_cell.angle_gamma   90.00
#
_symmetry.space_group_name_H-M   'P 1'
#
loop_
_entity.id
_entity.type
_entity.pdbx_description
1 polymer ?
#
loop_
_entity_poly.entity_id
_entity_poly.type
_entity_poly.pdbx_seq_one_letter_code
_entity_poly.pdbx_strand_id
1 'polypeptide(L)'
;LQLRRLSIDCLVKCTFTNINSNTNFLEYLKYVSLKLDYINFNQLEKIIKDFFHYVEVLRLTIKADESYLDAKQWEQLISSSMPNLRVFDINHDSSARNNPLIYHNSIK
;
A
#
# COMPACT_ATOMS: atom_id res chain seq x y z
N LEU A 1 6.86 11.75 -21.94
CA LEU A 1 5.71 11.16 -21.22
C LEU A 1 6.10 11.06 -19.76
N GLN A 2 5.41 11.74 -18.85
CA GLN A 2 5.69 11.70 -17.41
C GLN A 2 4.58 10.89 -16.72
N LEU A 3 4.96 9.88 -15.92
CA LEU A 3 4.00 9.05 -15.20
C LEU A 3 3.43 9.84 -14.01
N ARG A 4 2.15 10.19 -14.08
CA ARG A 4 1.47 10.93 -12.99
C ARG A 4 0.63 10.05 -12.08
N ARG A 5 0.23 8.87 -12.55
CA ARG A 5 -0.67 7.96 -11.86
C ARG A 5 -0.16 6.53 -11.92
N LEU A 6 -0.11 5.88 -10.76
CA LEU A 6 0.20 4.48 -10.60
C LEU A 6 -0.98 3.79 -9.89
N SER A 7 -1.45 2.69 -10.46
CA SER A 7 -2.45 1.82 -9.83
C SER A 7 -1.97 0.39 -9.93
N ILE A 8 -1.90 -0.31 -8.81
CA ILE A 8 -1.47 -1.71 -8.75
C ILE A 8 -2.51 -2.50 -7.95
N ASP A 9 -3.14 -3.47 -8.59
CA ASP A 9 -4.28 -4.21 -8.04
C ASP A 9 -3.88 -5.45 -7.23
N CYS A 10 -2.60 -5.83 -7.22
CA CYS A 10 -2.10 -6.86 -6.33
C CYS A 10 -0.59 -6.69 -6.13
N LEU A 11 -0.22 -6.21 -4.96
CA LEU A 11 1.16 -6.19 -4.49
C LEU A 11 1.40 -7.38 -3.56
N VAL A 12 2.07 -8.39 -4.10
CA VAL A 12 2.50 -9.59 -3.39
C VAL A 12 3.90 -9.34 -2.82
N LYS A 13 4.20 -9.98 -1.67
CA LYS A 13 5.45 -9.86 -0.93
C LYS A 13 6.68 -9.82 -1.85
N CYS A 14 7.34 -8.68 -1.93
CA CYS A 14 8.63 -8.56 -2.60
C CYS A 14 9.76 -8.80 -1.59
N THR A 15 10.76 -9.60 -1.97
CA THR A 15 12.06 -9.59 -1.32
C THR A 15 12.77 -8.29 -1.69
N PHE A 16 12.80 -7.32 -0.77
CA PHE A 16 13.50 -6.06 -0.98
C PHE A 16 15.01 -6.33 -1.09
N THR A 17 15.55 -6.32 -2.30
CA THR A 17 16.97 -6.09 -2.53
C THR A 17 17.21 -4.58 -2.47
N ASN A 18 18.28 -4.11 -1.81
CA ASN A 18 18.63 -2.69 -1.72
C ASN A 18 18.53 -2.01 -3.10
N ILE A 19 17.42 -1.31 -3.36
CA ILE A 19 17.26 -0.53 -4.58
C ILE A 19 18.01 0.76 -4.32
N ASN A 20 19.06 1.01 -5.09
CA ASN A 20 19.79 2.26 -5.03
C ASN A 20 18.85 3.37 -5.53
N SER A 21 18.24 4.10 -4.60
CA SER A 21 17.08 4.95 -4.81
C SER A 21 17.49 6.30 -5.39
N ASN A 22 17.85 6.32 -6.68
CA ASN A 22 17.94 7.57 -7.43
C ASN A 22 16.50 7.98 -7.83
N THR A 23 15.77 8.58 -6.90
CA THR A 23 14.30 8.75 -6.92
C THR A 23 13.79 9.88 -7.80
N ASN A 24 14.68 10.58 -8.50
CA ASN A 24 14.36 11.73 -9.36
C ASN A 24 13.33 11.41 -10.45
N PHE A 25 13.14 10.14 -10.83
CA PHE A 25 12.16 9.76 -11.87
C PHE A 25 10.70 9.76 -11.40
N LEU A 26 10.43 9.83 -10.09
CA LEU A 26 9.06 9.81 -9.53
C LEU A 26 8.53 11.18 -9.10
N GLU A 27 9.25 12.27 -9.39
CA GLU A 27 8.81 13.64 -9.03
C GLU A 27 7.45 14.03 -9.62
N TYR A 28 7.06 13.39 -10.73
CA TYR A 28 5.77 13.61 -11.39
C TYR A 28 4.66 12.69 -10.88
N LEU A 29 4.97 11.68 -10.06
CA LEU A 29 3.98 10.73 -9.56
C LEU A 29 3.12 11.41 -8.49
N LYS A 30 1.87 11.73 -8.84
CA LYS A 30 0.93 12.44 -7.96
C LYS A 30 -0.14 11.55 -7.37
N TYR A 31 -0.50 10.47 -8.07
CA TYR A 31 -1.60 9.59 -7.70
C TYR A 31 -1.11 8.16 -7.58
N VAL A 32 -1.30 7.57 -6.40
CA VAL A 32 -0.94 6.18 -6.13
C VAL A 32 -2.15 5.45 -5.54
N SER A 33 -2.48 4.30 -6.13
CA SER A 33 -3.51 3.40 -5.64
C SER A 33 -2.95 1.98 -5.56
N LEU A 34 -2.89 1.39 -4.37
CA LEU A 34 -2.30 0.06 -4.16
C LEU A 34 -3.28 -0.86 -3.46
N LYS A 35 -3.35 -2.11 -3.90
CA LYS A 35 -3.97 -3.19 -3.14
C LYS A 35 -2.90 -4.12 -2.56
N LEU A 36 -2.86 -4.22 -1.24
CA LEU A 36 -1.84 -4.85 -0.43
C LEU A 36 -2.38 -6.18 0.13
N ASP A 37 -1.93 -7.30 -0.44
CA ASP A 37 -2.36 -8.63 -0.01
C ASP A 37 -1.33 -9.33 0.90
N TYR A 38 -0.03 -9.02 0.75
CA TYR A 38 1.06 -9.68 1.51
C TYR A 38 2.24 -8.75 1.83
N ILE A 39 1.96 -7.44 1.93
CA ILE A 39 2.93 -6.43 2.35
C ILE A 39 2.53 -5.96 3.74
N ASN A 40 3.42 -6.12 4.72
CA ASN A 40 3.17 -5.59 6.06
C ASN A 40 3.48 -4.08 6.14
N PHE A 41 3.02 -3.44 7.21
CA PHE A 41 3.18 -2.00 7.38
C PHE A 41 4.64 -1.54 7.24
N ASN A 42 5.61 -2.21 7.89
CA ASN A 42 7.03 -1.83 7.86
C ASN A 42 7.62 -1.85 6.44
N GLN A 43 7.15 -2.77 5.59
CA GLN A 43 7.56 -2.83 4.19
C GLN A 43 6.96 -1.67 3.38
N LEU A 44 5.68 -1.36 3.59
CA LEU A 44 5.04 -0.21 2.96
C LEU A 44 5.68 1.10 3.42
N GLU A 45 5.99 1.22 4.70
CA GLU A 45 6.63 2.39 5.29
C GLU A 45 7.92 2.75 4.57
N LYS A 46 8.76 1.74 4.26
CA LYS A 46 9.99 1.93 3.48
C LYS A 46 9.68 2.44 2.07
N ILE A 47 8.72 1.83 1.38
CA ILE A 47 8.30 2.29 0.04
C ILE A 47 7.85 3.76 0.09
N ILE A 48 7.06 4.13 1.08
CA ILE A 48 6.57 5.51 1.24
C ILE A 48 7.74 6.47 1.44
N LYS A 49 8.65 6.15 2.36
CA LYS A 49 9.83 6.98 2.65
C LYS A 49 10.74 7.16 1.44
N ASP A 50 10.91 6.11 0.65
CA ASP A 50 11.82 6.14 -0.49
C ASP A 50 11.20 6.86 -1.71
N PHE A 51 9.89 6.73 -1.94
CA PHE A 51 9.31 7.06 -3.25
C PHE A 51 8.18 8.09 -3.23
N PHE A 52 7.48 8.32 -2.10
CA PHE A 52 6.18 9.00 -2.13
C PHE A 52 6.21 10.48 -1.72
N HIS A 53 7.39 11.10 -1.68
CA HIS A 53 7.55 12.50 -1.29
C HIS A 53 6.66 13.48 -2.08
N TYR A 54 6.46 13.24 -3.38
CA TYR A 54 5.69 14.11 -4.28
C TYR A 54 4.23 13.69 -4.49
N VAL A 55 3.81 12.58 -3.86
CA VAL A 55 2.46 12.02 -4.00
C VAL A 55 1.45 12.94 -3.30
N GLU A 56 0.36 13.24 -4.00
CA GLU A 56 -0.74 14.08 -3.52
C GLU A 56 -1.97 13.25 -3.14
N VAL A 57 -2.13 12.07 -3.74
CA VAL A 57 -3.24 11.16 -3.49
C VAL A 57 -2.70 9.76 -3.28
N LEU A 58 -2.93 9.21 -2.09
CA LEU A 58 -2.64 7.82 -1.75
C LEU A 58 -3.93 7.09 -1.38
N ARG A 59 -4.21 6.00 -2.11
CA ARG A 59 -5.31 5.09 -1.82
C ARG A 59 -4.78 3.70 -1.59
N LEU A 60 -5.19 3.07 -0.50
CA LEU A 60 -4.76 1.73 -0.13
C LEU A 60 -5.98 0.84 0.04
N THR A 61 -5.91 -0.38 -0.49
CA THR A 61 -6.82 -1.46 -0.14
C THR A 61 -6.01 -2.54 0.57
N ILE A 62 -6.40 -2.90 1.78
CA ILE A 62 -5.58 -3.73 2.69
C ILE A 62 -6.40 -4.95 3.09
N LYS A 63 -5.79 -6.13 2.99
CA LYS A 63 -6.45 -7.38 3.35
C LYS A 63 -6.00 -7.86 4.74
N ALA A 64 -6.87 -7.71 5.72
CA ALA A 64 -6.80 -8.37 7.05
C ALA A 64 -5.46 -8.30 7.80
N ASP A 65 -4.76 -7.16 7.75
CA ASP A 65 -3.56 -6.91 8.57
C ASP A 65 -3.82 -5.74 9.53
N GLU A 66 -3.92 -6.06 10.82
CA GLU A 66 -4.24 -5.12 11.89
C GLU A 66 -3.13 -4.09 12.12
N SER A 67 -1.90 -4.33 11.65
CA SER A 67 -0.80 -3.35 11.76
C SER A 67 -1.11 -2.03 11.06
N TYR A 68 -2.00 -2.05 10.08
CA TYR A 68 -2.45 -0.85 9.36
C TYR A 68 -3.52 -0.03 10.08
N LEU A 69 -4.04 -0.51 11.22
CA LEU A 69 -5.07 0.15 12.01
C LEU A 69 -4.50 1.14 13.04
N ASP A 70 -3.17 1.21 13.19
CA ASP A 70 -2.52 2.18 14.08
C ASP A 70 -2.49 3.58 13.46
N ALA A 71 -3.44 4.41 13.87
CA ALA A 71 -3.54 5.79 13.39
C ALA A 71 -2.31 6.65 13.71
N LYS A 72 -1.61 6.39 14.83
CA LYS A 72 -0.42 7.17 15.22
C LYS A 72 0.75 6.89 14.28
N GLN A 73 0.92 5.64 13.86
CA GLN A 73 1.95 5.28 12.88
C GLN A 73 1.71 5.99 11.55
N TRP A 74 0.46 6.02 11.10
CA TRP A 74 0.09 6.75 9.88
C TRP A 74 0.35 8.25 9.99
N GLU A 75 -0.04 8.88 11.09
CA GLU A 75 0.19 10.31 11.33
C GLU A 75 1.68 10.65 11.27
N GLN A 76 2.52 9.87 11.96
CA GLN A 76 3.97 10.05 11.96
C GLN A 76 4.58 9.84 10.57
N LEU A 77 4.13 8.82 9.84
CA LEU A 77 4.63 8.53 8.50
C LEU A 77 4.26 9.62 7.51
N ILE A 78 2.99 10.03 7.48
CA ILE A 78 2.49 11.06 6.56
C ILE A 78 3.19 12.40 6.82
N SER A 79 3.23 12.82 8.09
CA SER A 79 3.85 14.11 8.47
C SER A 79 5.35 14.17 8.13
N SER A 80 6.07 13.06 8.26
CA SER A 80 7.51 13.02 8.01
C SER A 80 7.89 12.81 6.54
N SER A 81 7.08 12.08 5.78
CA SER A 81 7.51 11.50 4.49
C SER A 81 6.66 11.92 3.28
N MET A 82 5.46 12.48 3.50
CA MET A 82 4.52 12.80 2.42
C MET A 82 3.99 14.24 2.52
N PRO A 83 4.86 15.26 2.43
CA PRO A 83 4.48 16.66 2.68
C PRO A 83 3.45 17.21 1.68
N ASN A 84 3.30 16.58 0.51
CA ASN A 84 2.36 16.99 -0.53
C ASN A 84 1.01 16.27 -0.46
N LEU A 85 0.82 15.34 0.48
CA LEU A 85 -0.39 14.52 0.54
C LEU A 85 -1.61 15.37 0.87
N ARG A 86 -2.65 15.25 0.04
CA ARG A 86 -3.93 15.94 0.18
C ARG A 86 -5.09 14.99 0.40
N VAL A 87 -4.99 13.79 -0.17
CA VAL A 87 -6.01 12.75 -0.05
C VAL A 87 -5.34 11.46 0.40
N PHE A 88 -5.80 10.97 1.54
CA PHE A 88 -5.41 9.68 2.09
C PHE A 88 -6.66 8.86 2.33
N ASP A 89 -6.71 7.66 1.75
CA ASP A 89 -7.85 6.77 1.86
C ASP A 89 -7.36 5.33 2.08
N ILE A 90 -7.94 4.65 3.06
CA ILE A 90 -7.67 3.26 3.36
C ILE A 90 -8.99 2.50 3.36
N ASN A 91 -9.08 1.52 2.47
CA ASN A 91 -10.11 0.51 2.50
C ASN A 91 -9.56 -0.78 3.13
N HIS A 92 -10.01 -1.10 4.34
CA HIS A 92 -9.62 -2.33 5.01
C HIS A 92 -10.67 -3.42 4.73
N ASP A 93 -10.34 -4.32 3.80
CA ASP A 93 -11.22 -5.42 3.43
C ASP A 93 -11.11 -6.54 4.49
N SER A 94 -12.12 -6.61 5.36
CA SER A 94 -12.25 -7.63 6.40
C SER A 94 -12.85 -8.94 5.88
N SER A 95 -13.25 -9.01 4.60
CA SER A 95 -13.93 -10.19 4.02
C SER A 95 -13.08 -11.46 4.06
N ALA A 96 -11.76 -11.34 4.21
CA ALA A 96 -10.85 -12.48 4.35
C ALA A 96 -11.07 -13.31 5.63
N ARG A 97 -11.83 -12.81 6.62
CA ARG A 97 -12.16 -13.59 7.84
C ARG A 97 -13.24 -14.65 7.60
N ASN A 98 -13.97 -14.60 6.48
CA ASN A 98 -15.08 -15.50 6.17
C ASN A 98 -14.86 -16.29 4.88
N ASN A 99 -13.90 -17.23 4.88
CA ASN A 99 -13.98 -18.39 3.99
C ASN A 99 -14.13 -19.64 4.86
N PRO A 100 -15.35 -20.13 5.12
CA PRO A 100 -15.49 -21.55 5.36
C PRO A 100 -15.11 -22.23 4.05
N LEU A 101 -14.03 -23.00 4.07
CA LEU A 101 -13.74 -23.99 3.05
C LEU A 101 -14.91 -24.99 3.03
N ILE A 102 -15.99 -24.65 2.32
CA ILE A 102 -17.06 -25.60 2.01
C ILE A 102 -16.49 -26.50 0.91
N TYR A 103 -15.75 -27.52 1.34
CA TYR A 103 -15.54 -28.71 0.52
C TYR A 103 -16.90 -29.40 0.39
N HIS A 104 -17.63 -29.09 -0.69
CA HIS A 104 -18.67 -29.97 -1.19
C HIS A 104 -17.99 -31.26 -1.68
N ASN A 105 -17.81 -32.21 -0.76
CA ASN A 105 -17.67 -33.60 -1.16
C ASN A 105 -19.06 -34.09 -1.58
N SER A 106 -19.28 -34.11 -2.88
CA SER A 106 -20.42 -34.77 -3.50
C SER A 106 -20.45 -36.24 -3.09
N ILE A 107 -21.59 -36.63 -2.53
CA ILE A 107 -21.99 -38.00 -2.27
C ILE A 107 -21.98 -38.78 -3.59
N LYS A 108 -21.37 -39.97 -3.58
CA LYS A 108 -21.78 -41.10 -4.41
C LYS A 108 -22.10 -42.26 -3.49
#